data_AF-A0A1M5CCX7-F1
#
_entry.id   AF-A0A1M5CCX7-F1
#
_cell.length_a   1.000
_cell.length_b   1.000
_cell.length_c   1.000
_cell.angle_alpha   90.00
_cell.angle_beta   90.00
_cell.angle_gamma   90.00
#
_symmetry.space_group_name_H-M   'P 1'
#
loop_
_entity.id
_entity.type
_entity.pdbx_description
1 polymer ?
#
loop_
_entity_poly.entity_id
_entity_poly.type
_entity_poly.pdbx_seq_one_letter_code
_entity_poly.pdbx_strand_id
1 'polypeptide(L)'
;MDKSSKLNEWKLDLDIESLMDYTGCKDLGLVVKGIYISEVALAVYLSWERRVSETNRTQECLGRLLRFLSSYAEELELVVPVLCLIHVLEGVDAEIKNKLNQWAADQDWHRGDFSIVVLSEDKDENKDVEDIIRKILGTASTAWPQIELKPRDIKAIINSFQSEMRSRRTSEEHASLLAAIAQSLDEGTDKPIQNWLNERMEDIYKLMEGRKGSER
;
A
#
# COMPACT_ATOMS: atom_id res chain seq x y z
N MET A 1 -7.89 -1.98 -32.88
CA MET A 1 -7.13 -0.72 -32.99
C MET A 1 -7.20 -0.06 -31.63
N ASP A 2 -6.14 -0.25 -30.85
CA ASP A 2 -5.98 0.32 -29.51
C ASP A 2 -5.93 1.84 -29.59
N LYS A 3 -6.89 2.48 -28.94
CA LYS A 3 -6.75 3.88 -28.55
C LYS A 3 -5.89 3.90 -27.29
N SER A 4 -4.57 3.93 -27.49
CA SER A 4 -3.67 4.50 -26.50
C SER A 4 -4.12 5.94 -26.28
N SER A 5 -4.85 6.16 -25.18
CA SER A 5 -5.19 7.49 -24.68
C SER A 5 -3.87 8.23 -24.47
N LYS A 6 -3.67 9.29 -25.26
CA LYS A 6 -2.54 10.19 -25.10
C LYS A 6 -2.66 10.84 -23.72
N LEU A 7 -1.58 10.80 -22.96
CA LEU A 7 -1.41 11.18 -21.56
C LEU A 7 -1.90 12.58 -21.12
N ASN A 8 -2.45 13.38 -22.01
CA ASN A 8 -2.93 14.72 -21.72
C ASN A 8 -4.36 14.74 -21.15
N GLU A 9 -5.06 13.60 -21.06
CA GLU A 9 -6.43 13.59 -20.52
C GLU A 9 -6.49 13.75 -18.99
N TRP A 10 -5.40 13.46 -18.26
CA TRP A 10 -5.42 13.47 -16.78
C TRP A 10 -4.68 14.65 -16.16
N LYS A 11 -3.77 15.30 -16.88
CA LYS A 11 -3.00 16.43 -16.33
C LYS A 11 -3.85 17.70 -16.43
N LEU A 12 -4.05 18.38 -15.30
CA LEU A 12 -4.73 19.67 -15.27
C LEU A 12 -3.78 20.77 -15.72
N ASP A 13 -4.26 21.60 -16.66
CA ASP A 13 -3.59 22.83 -17.06
C ASP A 13 -4.04 23.96 -16.14
N LEU A 14 -3.24 24.22 -15.11
CA LEU A 14 -3.49 25.22 -14.08
C LEU A 14 -2.31 26.18 -14.01
N ASP A 15 -2.59 27.43 -13.66
CA ASP A 15 -1.55 28.38 -13.29
C ASP A 15 -0.95 27.99 -11.93
N ILE A 16 0.09 27.16 -12.00
CA ILE A 16 0.78 26.63 -10.84
C ILE A 16 1.45 27.74 -10.02
N GLU A 17 1.93 28.81 -10.67
CA GLU A 17 2.60 29.88 -9.94
C GLU A 17 1.61 30.65 -9.08
N SER A 18 0.47 31.02 -9.64
CA SER A 18 -0.61 31.68 -8.89
C SER A 18 -1.16 30.78 -7.77
N LEU A 19 -1.31 29.48 -8.04
CA LEU A 19 -1.72 28.51 -7.02
C LEU A 19 -0.75 28.46 -5.85
N MET A 20 0.55 28.36 -6.13
CA MET A 20 1.60 28.28 -5.12
C MET A 20 1.72 29.56 -4.29
N ASP A 21 1.49 30.72 -4.91
CA ASP A 21 1.44 32.01 -4.23
C ASP A 21 0.22 32.09 -3.30
N TYR A 22 -0.96 31.75 -3.82
CA TYR A 22 -2.21 31.74 -3.07
C TYR A 22 -2.17 30.83 -1.83
N THR A 23 -1.57 29.64 -1.94
CA THR A 23 -1.46 28.69 -0.83
C THR A 23 -0.31 29.00 0.12
N GLY A 24 0.52 29.99 -0.19
CA GLY A 24 1.72 30.37 0.57
C GLY A 24 2.86 29.35 0.47
N CYS A 25 2.80 28.44 -0.50
CA CYS A 25 3.84 27.44 -0.76
C CYS A 25 5.04 28.01 -1.53
N LYS A 26 4.88 29.19 -2.15
CA LYS A 26 5.94 29.87 -2.89
C LYS A 26 7.17 30.10 -2.00
N ASP A 27 8.35 29.88 -2.56
CA ASP A 27 9.66 30.04 -1.92
C ASP A 27 9.98 29.11 -0.73
N LEU A 28 9.08 28.17 -0.38
CA LEU A 28 9.30 27.18 0.70
C LEU A 28 10.04 25.92 0.23
N GLY A 29 10.64 25.95 -0.96
CA GLY A 29 11.40 24.82 -1.51
C GLY A 29 10.54 23.67 -2.04
N LEU A 30 9.22 23.79 -1.96
CA LEU A 30 8.25 22.94 -2.66
C LEU A 30 8.00 23.49 -4.06
N VAL A 31 8.02 22.61 -5.07
CA VAL A 31 7.66 22.95 -6.44
C VAL A 31 6.64 21.96 -6.95
N VAL A 32 5.44 22.42 -7.30
CA VAL A 32 4.44 21.58 -7.98
C VAL A 32 4.91 21.36 -9.42
N LYS A 33 5.09 20.10 -9.79
CA LYS A 33 5.50 19.67 -11.14
C LYS A 33 4.31 19.28 -12.01
N GLY A 34 3.19 18.92 -11.38
CA GLY A 34 1.94 18.67 -12.07
C GLY A 34 0.82 18.26 -11.12
N ILE A 35 -0.41 18.51 -11.55
CA ILE A 35 -1.63 18.05 -10.90
C ILE A 35 -2.34 17.16 -11.89
N TYR A 36 -2.76 15.99 -11.43
CA TYR A 36 -3.34 14.94 -12.24
C TYR A 36 -4.66 14.50 -11.61
N ILE A 37 -5.65 14.20 -12.43
CA ILE A 37 -6.97 13.78 -11.98
C ILE A 37 -7.45 12.58 -12.78
N SER A 38 -8.08 11.63 -12.10
CA SER A 38 -8.83 10.54 -12.70
C SER A 38 -10.08 10.25 -11.90
N GLU A 39 -10.88 9.28 -12.34
CA GLU A 39 -12.05 8.79 -11.61
C GLU A 39 -11.69 8.15 -10.26
N VAL A 40 -10.39 7.87 -10.01
CA VAL A 40 -9.92 7.17 -8.81
C VAL A 40 -9.36 8.14 -7.76
N ALA A 41 -8.62 9.17 -8.18
CA ALA A 41 -7.92 10.08 -7.28
C ALA A 41 -7.51 11.38 -7.98
N LEU A 42 -7.23 12.40 -7.17
CA LEU A 42 -6.49 13.59 -7.58
C LEU A 42 -5.06 13.46 -7.04
N ALA A 43 -4.07 13.36 -7.93
CA ALA A 43 -2.66 13.30 -7.54
C ALA A 43 -1.94 14.63 -7.80
N VAL A 44 -1.20 15.10 -6.80
CA VAL A 44 -0.33 16.27 -6.87
C VAL A 44 1.11 15.78 -6.83
N TYR A 45 1.88 16.07 -7.88
CA TYR A 45 3.31 15.75 -7.91
C TYR A 45 4.13 16.99 -7.53
N LEU A 46 4.92 16.86 -6.47
CA LEU A 46 5.78 17.88 -5.91
C LEU A 46 7.24 17.42 -5.94
N SER A 47 8.16 18.33 -6.20
CA SER A 47 9.57 18.16 -5.85
C SER A 47 9.96 19.05 -4.67
N TRP A 48 10.90 18.56 -3.88
CA TRP A 48 11.54 19.31 -2.82
C TRP A 48 12.95 19.70 -3.26
N GLU A 49 13.18 20.98 -3.53
CA GLU A 49 14.39 21.47 -4.22
C GLU A 49 15.40 22.20 -3.32
N ARG A 50 15.07 22.49 -2.05
CA ARG A 50 15.94 23.28 -1.15
C ARG A 50 16.02 22.76 0.27
N ARG A 51 17.16 23.01 0.95
CA ARG A 51 17.25 22.94 2.42
C ARG A 51 16.55 24.17 3.02
N VAL A 52 15.25 24.05 3.26
CA VAL A 52 14.47 25.13 3.89
C VAL A 52 14.43 24.88 5.40
N SER A 53 14.81 25.89 6.18
CA SER A 53 14.83 25.85 7.64
C SER A 53 13.43 25.90 8.28
N GLU A 54 12.40 26.26 7.50
CA GLU A 54 11.03 26.48 7.96
C GLU A 54 10.12 25.26 7.68
N THR A 55 10.50 24.10 8.20
CA THR A 55 9.76 22.85 7.97
C THR A 55 8.30 22.93 8.46
N ASN A 56 8.03 23.58 9.59
CA ASN A 56 6.67 23.72 10.11
C ASN A 56 5.78 24.58 9.20
N ARG A 57 6.31 25.71 8.71
CA ARG A 57 5.59 26.56 7.75
C ARG A 57 5.32 25.79 6.46
N THR A 58 6.27 24.98 6.03
CA THR A 58 6.13 24.16 4.83
C THR A 58 5.04 23.10 5.00
N GLN A 59 4.96 22.44 6.16
CA GLN A 59 3.87 21.52 6.50
C GLN A 59 2.52 22.22 6.43
N GLU A 60 2.37 23.39 7.06
CA GLU A 60 1.11 24.14 7.04
C GLU A 60 0.68 24.52 5.62
N CYS A 61 1.61 25.04 4.81
CA CYS A 61 1.30 25.48 3.44
C CYS A 61 0.96 24.27 2.55
N LEU A 62 1.68 23.15 2.70
CA LEU A 62 1.34 21.90 2.01
C LEU A 62 -0.07 21.42 2.37
N GLY A 63 -0.42 21.45 3.66
CA GLY A 63 -1.76 21.08 4.12
C GLY A 63 -2.84 22.00 3.56
N ARG A 64 -2.58 23.31 3.43
CA ARG A 64 -3.49 24.26 2.79
C ARG A 64 -3.66 23.98 1.30
N LEU A 65 -2.57 23.72 0.59
CA LEU A 65 -2.59 23.38 -0.84
C LEU A 65 -3.44 22.14 -1.11
N LEU A 66 -3.20 21.05 -0.38
CA LEU A 66 -3.90 19.78 -0.60
C LEU A 66 -5.39 19.89 -0.26
N ARG A 67 -5.75 20.60 0.83
CA ARG A 67 -7.15 20.85 1.18
C ARG A 67 -7.86 21.77 0.20
N PHE A 68 -7.15 22.78 -0.31
CA PHE A 68 -7.68 23.64 -1.37
C PHE A 68 -8.03 22.83 -2.61
N LEU A 69 -7.13 21.94 -3.05
CA LEU A 69 -7.37 21.06 -4.19
C LEU A 69 -8.51 20.05 -3.92
N SER A 70 -8.60 19.52 -2.70
CA SER A 70 -9.73 18.67 -2.29
C SER A 70 -11.06 19.42 -2.37
N SER A 71 -11.13 20.62 -1.79
CA SER A 71 -12.35 21.44 -1.78
C SER A 71 -12.75 21.84 -3.20
N TYR A 72 -11.78 22.16 -4.04
CA TYR A 72 -12.01 22.51 -5.44
C TYR A 72 -12.50 21.31 -6.27
N ALA A 73 -11.99 20.10 -6.00
CA ALA A 73 -12.50 18.88 -6.62
C ALA A 73 -13.95 18.60 -6.20
N GLU A 74 -14.28 18.78 -4.92
CA GLU A 74 -15.65 18.64 -4.40
C GLU A 74 -16.62 19.66 -5.02
N GLU A 75 -16.21 20.92 -5.22
CA GLU A 75 -17.00 21.94 -5.92
C GLU A 75 -17.33 21.55 -7.37
N LEU A 76 -16.49 20.71 -7.98
CA LEU A 76 -16.69 20.13 -9.31
C LEU A 76 -17.42 18.78 -9.27
N GLU A 77 -18.02 18.42 -8.13
CA GLU A 77 -18.72 17.16 -7.87
C GLU A 77 -17.81 15.90 -7.96
N LEU A 78 -16.51 16.08 -7.81
CA LEU A 78 -15.52 15.00 -7.81
C LEU A 78 -15.14 14.62 -6.38
N VAL A 79 -15.78 13.58 -5.85
CA VAL A 79 -15.46 13.01 -4.53
C VAL A 79 -14.35 11.96 -4.69
N VAL A 80 -13.12 12.43 -4.83
CA VAL A 80 -11.94 11.57 -5.03
C VAL A 80 -10.86 11.87 -3.98
N PRO A 81 -10.12 10.85 -3.51
CA PRO A 81 -9.02 11.06 -2.57
C PRO A 81 -7.91 11.92 -3.18
N VAL A 82 -7.35 12.83 -2.37
CA VAL A 82 -6.18 13.63 -2.74
C VAL A 82 -4.90 12.92 -2.32
N LEU A 83 -4.03 12.65 -3.29
CA LEU A 83 -2.74 12.01 -3.12
C LEU A 83 -1.62 13.01 -3.42
N CYS A 84 -0.65 13.11 -2.52
CA CYS A 84 0.50 13.97 -2.64
C CYS A 84 1.74 13.11 -2.86
N LEU A 85 2.31 13.14 -4.05
CA LEU A 85 3.55 12.45 -4.39
C LEU A 85 4.70 13.44 -4.26
N ILE A 86 5.60 13.22 -3.29
CA ILE A 86 6.71 14.14 -3.03
C ILE A 86 8.01 13.45 -3.40
N HIS A 87 8.71 13.99 -4.40
CA HIS A 87 10.07 13.61 -4.74
C HIS A 87 11.07 14.51 -4.02
N VAL A 88 11.99 13.90 -3.26
CA VAL A 88 13.06 14.61 -2.57
C VAL A 88 14.31 14.51 -3.44
N LEU A 89 14.76 15.65 -4.00
CA LEU A 89 15.91 15.67 -4.91
C LEU A 89 17.23 15.31 -4.22
N GLU A 90 18.17 14.79 -5.01
CA GLU A 90 19.52 14.45 -4.56
C GLU A 90 20.23 15.66 -3.91
N GLY A 91 20.91 15.42 -2.78
CA GLY A 91 21.58 16.47 -1.98
C GLY A 91 20.73 17.16 -0.90
N VAL A 92 19.43 16.83 -0.84
CA VAL A 92 18.55 17.21 0.27
C VAL A 92 18.82 16.32 1.49
N ASP A 93 18.76 16.92 2.68
CA ASP A 93 19.11 16.26 3.95
C ASP A 93 18.20 15.05 4.23
N ALA A 94 18.78 13.94 4.71
CA ALA A 94 18.04 12.77 5.19
C ALA A 94 17.02 13.16 6.28
N GLU A 95 17.29 14.24 7.03
CA GLU A 95 16.35 14.81 8.00
C GLU A 95 15.03 15.27 7.36
N ILE A 96 15.06 15.81 6.14
CA ILE A 96 13.84 16.26 5.43
C ILE A 96 13.00 15.07 5.00
N LYS A 97 13.63 14.01 4.47
CA LYS A 97 12.94 12.77 4.13
C LYS A 97 12.27 12.16 5.37
N ASN A 98 12.96 12.17 6.52
CA ASN A 98 12.39 11.71 7.78
C ASN A 98 11.20 12.57 8.24
N LYS A 99 11.29 13.89 8.11
CA LYS A 99 10.16 14.81 8.42
C LYS A 99 8.97 14.58 7.51
N LEU A 100 9.18 14.42 6.20
CA LEU A 100 8.10 14.09 5.26
C LEU A 100 7.44 12.75 5.59
N ASN A 101 8.22 11.74 5.96
CA ASN A 101 7.69 10.45 6.42
C ASN A 101 6.90 10.59 7.74
N GLN A 102 7.35 11.45 8.66
CA GLN A 102 6.59 11.75 9.89
C GLN A 102 5.26 12.43 9.55
N TRP A 103 5.25 13.42 8.66
CA TRP A 103 4.03 14.09 8.21
C TRP A 103 3.06 13.14 7.50
N ALA A 104 3.59 12.22 6.68
CA ALA A 104 2.81 11.19 6.01
C ALA A 104 2.16 10.19 7.00
N ALA A 105 2.75 10.02 8.19
CA ALA A 105 2.23 9.17 9.25
C ALA A 105 1.31 9.90 10.25
N ASP A 106 1.24 11.24 10.20
CA ASP A 106 0.52 12.08 11.15
C ASP A 106 -0.98 12.15 10.84
N GLN A 107 -1.71 11.13 11.30
CA GLN A 107 -3.16 11.00 11.12
C GLN A 107 -3.96 12.18 11.69
N ASP A 108 -3.48 12.81 12.75
CA ASP A 108 -4.16 13.94 13.37
C ASP A 108 -4.11 15.18 12.48
N TRP A 109 -3.00 15.34 11.75
CA TRP A 109 -2.80 16.45 10.82
C TRP A 109 -3.61 16.29 9.53
N HIS A 110 -3.62 15.10 8.91
CA HIS A 110 -4.29 14.92 7.63
C HIS A 110 -5.76 14.45 7.76
N ARG A 111 -6.18 13.81 8.86
CA ARG A 111 -7.57 13.39 9.17
C ARG A 111 -8.35 12.62 8.08
N GLY A 112 -7.64 12.12 7.07
CA GLY A 112 -8.22 11.46 5.90
C GLY A 112 -8.49 12.41 4.72
N ASP A 113 -8.25 13.71 4.86
CA ASP A 113 -8.44 14.72 3.79
C ASP A 113 -7.48 14.47 2.61
N PHE A 114 -6.27 14.00 2.89
CA PHE A 114 -5.26 13.69 1.88
C PHE A 114 -4.27 12.63 2.38
N SER A 115 -3.49 12.05 1.48
CA SER A 115 -2.39 11.13 1.78
C SER A 115 -1.09 11.59 1.15
N ILE A 116 0.04 11.37 1.82
CA ILE A 116 1.38 11.71 1.31
C ILE A 116 2.16 10.43 1.03
N VAL A 117 2.77 10.36 -0.15
CA VAL A 117 3.69 9.30 -0.58
C VAL A 117 5.04 9.94 -0.84
N VAL A 118 6.03 9.60 -0.02
CA VAL A 118 7.41 10.06 -0.19
C VAL A 118 8.12 9.12 -1.16
N LEU A 119 8.53 9.64 -2.30
CA LEU A 119 9.25 8.89 -3.32
C LEU A 119 10.75 8.90 -2.97
N SER A 120 11.38 7.73 -3.00
CA SER A 120 12.82 7.56 -2.76
C SER A 120 13.53 7.04 -4.00
N GLU A 121 14.69 7.62 -4.33
CA GLU A 121 15.57 7.17 -5.43
C GLU A 121 16.23 5.80 -5.19
N ASP A 122 16.12 5.23 -3.98
CA ASP A 122 16.62 3.90 -3.66
C ASP A 122 15.80 2.81 -4.36
N LYS A 123 16.04 2.58 -5.67
CA LYS A 123 16.23 1.27 -6.34
C LYS A 123 15.94 1.22 -7.84
N ASP A 124 15.56 2.30 -8.51
CA ASP A 124 15.40 2.26 -9.97
C ASP A 124 15.59 3.67 -10.55
N GLU A 125 16.81 3.97 -11.01
CA GLU A 125 17.21 5.22 -11.69
C GLU A 125 16.41 5.55 -12.98
N ASN A 126 15.34 4.80 -13.28
CA ASN A 126 14.52 4.96 -14.48
C ASN A 126 13.02 4.70 -14.26
N LYS A 127 12.51 4.75 -13.02
CA LYS A 127 11.05 4.84 -12.84
C LYS A 127 10.61 6.25 -13.17
N ASP A 128 10.16 6.43 -14.40
CA ASP A 128 9.43 7.61 -14.84
C ASP A 128 8.35 7.93 -13.80
N VAL A 129 8.37 9.13 -13.22
CA VAL A 129 7.35 9.55 -12.25
C VAL A 129 5.96 9.47 -12.90
N GLU A 130 5.88 9.65 -14.21
CA GLU A 130 4.67 9.41 -14.98
C GLU A 130 4.21 7.95 -14.88
N ASP A 131 5.10 6.97 -14.85
CA ASP A 131 4.73 5.56 -14.65
C ASP A 131 4.20 5.30 -13.24
N ILE A 132 4.71 5.99 -12.22
CA ILE A 132 4.18 5.91 -10.85
C ILE A 132 2.78 6.51 -10.82
N ILE A 133 2.60 7.70 -11.40
CA ILE A 133 1.30 8.36 -11.51
C ILE A 133 0.32 7.49 -12.30
N ARG A 134 0.74 6.86 -13.41
CA ARG A 134 -0.08 5.91 -14.19
C ARG A 134 -0.51 4.69 -13.39
N LYS A 135 0.37 4.12 -12.57
CA LYS A 135 0.03 2.97 -11.72
C LYS A 135 -0.95 3.34 -10.62
N ILE A 136 -0.88 4.58 -10.13
CA ILE A 136 -1.76 5.07 -9.06
C ILE A 136 -3.12 5.51 -9.60
N LEU A 137 -3.13 6.26 -10.70
CA LEU A 137 -4.34 6.87 -11.26
C LEU A 137 -5.00 6.04 -12.36
N GLY A 138 -4.27 5.08 -12.93
CA GLY A 138 -4.78 4.23 -13.99
C GLY A 138 -5.79 3.21 -13.50
N THR A 139 -6.54 2.65 -14.44
CA THR A 139 -7.45 1.52 -14.19
C THR A 139 -6.76 0.35 -13.48
N ALA A 140 -7.52 -0.54 -12.83
CA ALA A 140 -6.97 -1.74 -12.20
C ALA A 140 -6.08 -2.57 -13.15
N SER A 141 -6.41 -2.57 -14.45
CA SER A 141 -5.64 -3.25 -15.50
C SER A 141 -4.26 -2.63 -15.80
N THR A 142 -4.06 -1.37 -15.45
CA THR A 142 -2.78 -0.64 -15.56
C THR A 142 -1.94 -0.71 -14.27
N ALA A 143 -2.59 -0.88 -13.11
CA ALA A 143 -1.93 -0.96 -11.81
C ALA A 143 -1.47 -2.37 -11.46
N TRP A 144 -2.22 -3.39 -11.88
CA TRP A 144 -1.89 -4.79 -11.64
C TRP A 144 -1.42 -5.45 -12.93
N PRO A 145 -0.24 -6.13 -12.94
CA PRO A 145 0.06 -7.01 -14.04
C PRO A 145 -1.08 -8.01 -14.16
N GLN A 146 -1.53 -8.31 -15.38
CA GLN A 146 -2.44 -9.43 -15.59
C GLN A 146 -1.73 -10.69 -15.12
N ILE A 147 -1.99 -11.08 -13.87
CA ILE A 147 -1.53 -12.34 -13.35
C ILE A 147 -2.38 -13.38 -14.07
N GLU A 148 -1.82 -14.01 -15.10
CA GLU A 148 -2.33 -15.31 -15.53
C GLU A 148 -2.25 -16.23 -14.33
N LEU A 149 -3.37 -16.35 -13.61
CA LEU A 149 -3.52 -17.33 -12.54
C LEU A 149 -3.41 -18.71 -13.21
N LYS A 150 -2.20 -19.26 -13.23
CA LYS A 150 -2.02 -20.65 -13.60
C LYS A 150 -2.84 -21.47 -12.61
N PRO A 151 -3.77 -22.32 -13.08
CA PRO A 151 -4.46 -23.25 -12.20
C PRO A 151 -3.40 -23.99 -11.38
N ARG A 152 -3.40 -23.80 -10.06
CA ARG A 152 -2.53 -24.58 -9.21
C ARG A 152 -3.07 -26.01 -9.24
N ASP A 153 -2.32 -26.90 -9.87
CA ASP A 153 -2.55 -28.33 -9.73
C ASP A 153 -2.50 -28.70 -8.23
N ILE A 154 -3.27 -29.70 -7.83
CA ILE A 154 -3.32 -30.24 -6.46
C ILE A 154 -1.88 -30.52 -5.97
N LYS A 155 -1.00 -31.00 -6.86
CA LYS A 155 0.43 -31.20 -6.57
C LYS A 155 1.16 -29.91 -6.18
N ALA A 156 0.87 -28.78 -6.82
CA ALA A 156 1.47 -27.49 -6.48
C ALA A 156 0.99 -26.99 -5.11
N ILE A 157 -0.27 -27.29 -4.75
CA ILE A 157 -0.83 -26.98 -3.44
C ILE A 157 -0.16 -27.84 -2.36
N ILE A 158 -0.06 -29.15 -2.57
CA ILE A 158 0.64 -30.08 -1.66
C ILE A 158 2.09 -29.65 -1.43
N ASN A 159 2.81 -29.31 -2.51
CA ASN A 159 4.19 -28.84 -2.41
C ASN A 159 4.32 -27.54 -1.60
N SER A 160 3.32 -26.65 -1.66
CA SER A 160 3.33 -25.41 -0.87
C SER A 160 3.17 -25.68 0.62
N PHE A 161 2.30 -26.61 1.03
CA PHE A 161 2.17 -27.02 2.43
C PHE A 161 3.45 -27.70 2.94
N GLN A 162 4.05 -28.58 2.13
CA GLN A 162 5.32 -29.22 2.47
C GLN A 162 6.48 -28.23 2.58
N SER A 163 6.53 -27.23 1.70
CA SER A 163 7.51 -26.16 1.79
C SER A 163 7.29 -25.29 3.03
N GLU A 164 6.03 -25.00 3.38
CA GLU A 164 5.70 -24.22 4.57
C GLU A 164 6.10 -24.96 5.86
N MET A 165 5.81 -26.26 5.96
CA MET A 165 6.25 -27.14 7.05
C MET A 165 7.77 -27.15 7.23
N ARG A 166 8.55 -27.12 6.13
CA ARG A 166 10.02 -27.10 6.18
C ARG A 166 10.59 -25.73 6.54
N SER A 167 9.86 -24.66 6.23
CA SER A 167 10.36 -23.28 6.31
C SER A 167 10.11 -22.58 7.66
N ARG A 168 9.23 -23.12 8.51
CA ARG A 168 8.81 -22.46 9.76
C ARG A 168 9.18 -23.25 11.02
N ARG A 169 9.39 -22.53 12.12
CA ARG A 169 9.25 -23.03 13.50
C ARG A 169 7.76 -23.23 13.83
N THR A 170 7.04 -24.03 13.05
CA THR A 170 5.65 -24.37 13.34
C THR A 170 5.58 -25.29 14.54
N SER A 171 4.55 -25.15 15.39
CA SER A 171 4.27 -26.13 16.43
C SER A 171 4.02 -27.50 15.81
N GLU A 172 4.32 -28.57 16.54
CA GLU A 172 4.09 -29.95 16.07
C GLU A 172 2.62 -30.16 15.66
N GLU A 173 1.68 -29.52 16.36
CA GLU A 173 0.25 -29.57 16.04
C GLU A 173 -0.06 -28.94 14.68
N HIS A 174 0.53 -27.78 14.38
CA HIS A 174 0.34 -27.10 13.11
C HIS A 174 0.98 -27.88 11.95
N ALA A 175 2.14 -28.50 12.18
CA ALA A 175 2.76 -29.38 11.19
C ALA A 175 1.91 -30.65 10.94
N SER A 176 1.36 -31.23 12.00
CA SER A 176 0.49 -32.41 11.94
C SER A 176 -0.81 -32.13 11.16
N LEU A 177 -1.44 -30.97 11.38
CA LEU A 177 -2.61 -30.55 10.61
C LEU A 177 -2.30 -30.34 9.12
N LEU A 178 -1.18 -29.66 8.81
CA LEU A 178 -0.76 -29.45 7.42
C LEU A 178 -0.47 -30.77 6.70
N ALA A 179 0.07 -31.77 7.40
CA ALA A 179 0.26 -33.11 6.86
C ALA A 179 -1.07 -33.81 6.56
N ALA A 180 -2.06 -33.74 7.46
CA ALA A 180 -3.39 -34.31 7.25
C ALA A 180 -4.14 -33.66 6.07
N ILE A 181 -3.97 -32.34 5.89
CA ILE A 181 -4.54 -31.61 4.73
C ILE A 181 -3.85 -32.05 3.43
N ALA A 182 -2.52 -32.14 3.42
CA ALA A 182 -1.78 -32.59 2.25
C ALA A 182 -2.15 -34.02 1.84
N GLN A 183 -2.30 -34.93 2.81
CA GLN A 183 -2.71 -36.31 2.56
C GLN A 183 -4.15 -36.40 2.06
N SER A 184 -5.07 -35.64 2.65
CA SER A 184 -6.47 -35.56 2.19
C SER A 184 -6.57 -35.10 0.73
N LEU A 185 -5.72 -34.14 0.34
CA LEU A 185 -5.65 -33.63 -1.02
C LEU A 185 -5.03 -34.63 -2.01
N ASP A 186 -4.04 -35.42 -1.58
CA ASP A 186 -3.40 -36.44 -2.41
C ASP A 186 -4.31 -37.67 -2.62
N GLU A 187 -4.99 -38.11 -1.56
CA GLU A 187 -5.90 -39.26 -1.60
C GLU A 187 -7.30 -38.91 -2.12
N GLY A 188 -7.65 -37.63 -2.19
CA GLY A 188 -8.98 -37.16 -2.58
C GLY A 188 -10.08 -37.54 -1.58
N THR A 189 -9.74 -37.67 -0.29
CA THR A 189 -10.67 -38.07 0.77
C THR A 189 -10.50 -37.18 2.01
N ASP A 190 -11.53 -37.06 2.84
CA ASP A 190 -11.48 -36.31 4.09
C ASP A 190 -11.00 -37.15 5.30
N LYS A 191 -10.75 -38.45 5.12
CA LYS A 191 -10.39 -39.39 6.19
C LYS A 191 -9.16 -38.94 7.00
N PRO A 192 -8.05 -38.48 6.39
CA PRO A 192 -6.89 -38.04 7.16
C PRO A 192 -7.20 -36.86 8.10
N ILE A 193 -8.04 -35.91 7.68
CA ILE A 193 -8.47 -34.79 8.53
C ILE A 193 -9.40 -35.27 9.65
N GLN A 194 -10.33 -36.18 9.35
CA GLN A 194 -11.23 -36.74 10.37
C GLN A 194 -10.46 -37.51 11.44
N ASN A 195 -9.46 -38.30 11.05
CA ASN A 195 -8.60 -39.00 12.00
C ASN A 195 -7.82 -38.02 12.89
N TRP A 196 -7.24 -36.99 12.29
CA TRP A 196 -6.53 -35.95 13.04
C TRP A 196 -7.44 -35.24 14.06
N LEU A 197 -8.67 -34.89 13.67
CA LEU A 197 -9.66 -34.27 14.55
C LEU A 197 -10.04 -35.20 15.71
N ASN A 198 -10.27 -36.49 15.43
CA ASN A 198 -10.63 -37.47 16.45
C ASN A 198 -9.49 -37.65 17.47
N GLU A 199 -8.23 -37.71 17.02
CA GLU A 199 -7.06 -37.79 17.91
C GLU A 199 -6.93 -36.54 18.80
N ARG A 200 -7.14 -35.33 18.25
CA ARG A 200 -7.13 -34.09 19.06
C ARG A 200 -8.26 -34.06 20.07
N MET A 201 -9.45 -34.53 19.69
CA MET A 201 -10.60 -34.62 20.60
C MET A 201 -10.33 -35.60 21.75
N GLU A 202 -9.74 -36.76 21.47
CA GLU A 202 -9.34 -37.72 22.51
C GLU A 202 -8.31 -37.16 23.48
N ASP A 203 -7.31 -36.42 22.98
CA ASP A 203 -6.30 -35.77 23.84
C ASP A 203 -6.95 -34.74 24.78
N ILE A 204 -7.92 -33.97 24.29
CA ILE A 204 -8.69 -33.02 25.10
C ILE A 204 -9.52 -33.77 26.16
N TYR A 205 -10.18 -34.88 25.80
CA TYR A 205 -10.93 -35.70 26.76
C TYR A 205 -10.02 -36.26 27.87
N LYS A 206 -8.84 -36.79 27.53
CA LYS A 206 -7.85 -37.29 28.50
C LYS A 206 -7.35 -36.21 29.45
N LEU A 207 -7.11 -34.99 28.95
CA LEU A 207 -6.72 -33.85 29.77
C LEU A 207 -7.84 -33.41 30.74
N MET A 208 -9.10 -33.49 30.32
CA MET A 208 -10.26 -33.17 31.16
C MET A 208 -10.52 -34.23 32.24
N GLU A 209 -10.29 -35.51 31.93
CA GLU A 209 -10.41 -36.61 32.91
C GLU A 209 -9.28 -36.60 33.94
N GLY A 210 -8.05 -36.31 33.52
CA GLY A 210 -6.89 -36.21 34.42
C GLY A 210 -7.00 -35.10 35.49
N ARG A 211 -7.73 -34.02 35.19
CA ARG A 211 -7.99 -32.93 36.18
C ARG A 211 -8.99 -33.31 37.27
N LYS A 212 -9.84 -34.32 37.07
CA LYS A 212 -10.78 -34.80 38.11
C LYS A 212 -10.12 -35.74 39.13
N GLY A 213 -8.91 -36.23 38.86
CA GLY A 213 -8.18 -37.15 39.73
C GLY A 213 -7.18 -36.51 40.70
N SER A 214 -6.85 -35.23 40.54
CA SER A 214 -5.81 -34.55 41.34
C SER A 214 -6.33 -33.65 42.46
N GLU A 215 -7.64 -33.71 42.78
CA GLU A 215 -8.26 -33.02 43.92
C GLU A 215 -8.60 -33.99 45.08
N ARG A 216 -7.75 -34.99 45.34
CA ARG A 216 -7.83 -35.82 46.54
C ARG A 216 -6.52 -35.88 47.29
#